data_AF-A0A170WFB3-F1
#
_entry.id   AF-A0A170WFB3-F1
#
_cell.length_a   1.000
_cell.length_b   1.000
_cell.length_c   1.000
_cell.angle_alpha   90.00
_cell.angle_beta   90.00
_cell.angle_gamma   90.00
#
_symmetry.space_group_name_H-M   'P 1'
#
loop_
_entity.id
_entity.type
_entity.pdbx_description
1 polymer ?
#
loop_
_entity_poly.entity_id
_entity_poly.type
_entity_poly.pdbx_seq_one_letter_code
_entity_poly.pdbx_strand_id
1 'polypeptide(L)'
;MRIIHGIKFEPELVKEYQQVIYQNIVKGMKVLVDARNKLNIPWEHSANSENGSYILKYDNSMTLDTRLFTHYAPTLYNLWKDSGIRRAFERRREFQLSDSVQYFLDNLERISRV
;
A
#
# COMPACT_ATOMS: atom_id res chain seq x y z
N MET A 1 -21.28 -14.66 6.22
CA MET A 1 -21.43 -13.82 7.43
C MET A 1 -20.86 -14.56 8.64
N ARG A 2 -19.60 -14.34 9.04
CA ARG A 2 -18.99 -15.07 10.20
C ARG A 2 -19.13 -14.31 11.51
N ILE A 3 -18.75 -13.03 11.49
CA ILE A 3 -18.71 -12.15 12.67
C ILE A 3 -20.08 -12.08 13.38
N ILE A 4 -21.16 -11.84 12.64
CA ILE A 4 -22.51 -11.69 13.22
C ILE A 4 -23.09 -12.99 13.82
N HIS A 5 -22.52 -14.15 13.49
CA HIS A 5 -22.92 -15.45 14.03
C HIS A 5 -21.95 -15.95 15.10
N GLY A 6 -21.08 -15.07 15.62
CA GLY A 6 -20.14 -15.41 16.68
C GLY A 6 -19.00 -16.36 16.26
N ILE A 7 -18.87 -16.65 14.96
CA ILE A 7 -17.80 -17.49 14.44
C ILE A 7 -16.51 -16.67 14.44
N LYS A 8 -15.59 -17.03 15.34
CA LYS A 8 -14.28 -16.39 15.46
C LYS A 8 -13.39 -16.73 14.26
N PHE A 9 -12.33 -15.93 14.12
CA PHE A 9 -11.26 -16.19 13.16
C PHE A 9 -10.12 -16.88 13.91
N GLU A 10 -9.73 -18.05 13.40
CA GLU A 10 -8.58 -18.77 13.93
C GLU A 10 -7.29 -17.97 13.69
N PRO A 11 -6.29 -18.07 14.57
CA PRO A 11 -5.04 -17.31 14.45
C PRO A 11 -4.34 -17.45 13.10
N GLU A 12 -4.39 -18.64 12.50
CA GLU A 12 -3.80 -18.94 11.19
C GLU A 12 -4.48 -18.13 10.09
N LEU A 13 -5.81 -18.08 10.11
CA LEU A 13 -6.60 -17.32 9.15
C LEU A 13 -6.39 -15.81 9.31
N VAL A 14 -6.21 -15.33 10.55
CA VAL A 14 -5.83 -13.94 10.80
C VAL A 14 -4.48 -13.61 10.15
N LYS A 15 -3.49 -14.51 10.23
CA LYS A 15 -2.18 -14.33 9.58
C LYS A 15 -2.31 -14.32 8.05
N GLU A 16 -3.16 -15.16 7.47
CA GLU A 16 -3.43 -15.14 6.03
C GLU A 16 -4.03 -13.79 5.60
N TYR A 17 -5.03 -13.28 6.31
CA TYR A 17 -5.59 -11.96 6.03
C TYR A 17 -4.57 -10.83 6.21
N GLN A 18 -3.67 -10.94 7.19
CA GLN A 18 -2.59 -9.98 7.38
C GLN A 18 -1.67 -9.91 6.14
N GLN A 19 -1.28 -11.06 5.58
CA GLN A 19 -0.47 -11.10 4.36
C GLN A 19 -1.20 -10.49 3.16
N VAL A 20 -2.51 -10.72 3.04
CA VAL A 20 -3.35 -10.10 2.00
C VAL A 20 -3.38 -8.58 2.17
N ILE A 21 -3.51 -8.08 3.40
CA ILE A 21 -3.46 -6.63 3.69
C ILE A 21 -2.12 -6.03 3.26
N TYR A 22 -1.00 -6.66 3.61
CA TYR A 22 0.33 -6.19 3.20
C TYR A 22 0.50 -6.10 1.69
N GLN A 23 0.05 -7.12 0.96
CA GLN A 23 0.07 -7.10 -0.50
C GLN A 23 -0.79 -5.98 -1.08
N ASN A 24 -2.00 -5.77 -0.53
CA ASN A 24 -2.91 -4.72 -0.98
C ASN A 24 -2.30 -3.33 -0.79
N ILE A 25 -1.56 -3.10 0.30
CA ILE A 25 -0.86 -1.84 0.55
C ILE A 25 0.20 -1.59 -0.52
N VAL A 26 1.10 -2.56 -0.76
CA VAL A 26 2.19 -2.39 -1.73
C VAL A 26 1.65 -2.26 -3.15
N LYS A 27 0.66 -3.09 -3.54
CA LYS A 27 -0.01 -3.00 -4.84
C LYS A 27 -0.73 -1.66 -5.02
N GLY A 28 -1.44 -1.20 -3.99
CA GLY A 28 -2.11 0.11 -4.01
C GLY A 28 -1.13 1.25 -4.21
N MET A 29 0.01 1.24 -3.48
CA MET A 29 1.05 2.25 -3.67
C MET A 29 1.68 2.15 -5.07
N LYS A 30 1.92 0.95 -5.59
CA LYS A 30 2.45 0.74 -6.95
C LYS A 30 1.55 1.38 -8.01
N VAL A 31 0.23 1.21 -7.88
CA VAL A 31 -0.75 1.88 -8.76
C VAL A 31 -0.67 3.39 -8.63
N LEU A 32 -0.54 3.94 -7.43
CA LEU A 32 -0.42 5.38 -7.22
C LEU A 32 0.85 5.97 -7.85
N VAL A 33 1.99 5.27 -7.72
CA VAL A 33 3.26 5.68 -8.35
C VAL A 33 3.15 5.65 -9.88
N ASP A 34 2.56 4.59 -10.43
CA ASP A 34 2.33 4.47 -11.88
C ASP A 34 1.37 5.55 -12.41
N ALA A 35 0.27 5.80 -11.69
CA ALA A 35 -0.68 6.86 -12.03
C ALA A 35 -0.04 8.25 -11.98
N ARG A 36 0.76 8.54 -10.94
CA ARG A 36 1.53 9.79 -10.84
C ARG A 36 2.40 10.03 -12.09
N ASN A 37 3.07 8.98 -12.58
CA ASN A 37 3.87 9.05 -13.81
C ASN A 37 3.00 9.32 -15.05
N LYS A 38 1.92 8.55 -15.24
CA LYS A 38 1.02 8.68 -16.40
C LYS A 38 0.29 10.02 -16.44
N LEU A 39 -0.01 10.59 -15.28
CA LEU A 39 -0.65 11.89 -15.13
C LEU A 39 0.35 13.06 -15.16
N ASN A 40 1.64 12.79 -15.35
CA ASN A 40 2.74 13.77 -15.36
C ASN A 40 2.76 14.65 -14.10
N ILE A 41 2.40 14.10 -12.94
CA ILE A 41 2.44 14.81 -11.67
C ILE A 41 3.90 14.77 -11.16
N PRO A 42 4.56 15.91 -10.87
CA PRO A 42 5.92 15.91 -10.34
C PRO A 42 5.97 15.37 -8.90
N TRP A 43 7.16 14.94 -8.48
CA TRP A 43 7.41 14.55 -7.08
C TRP A 43 7.52 15.83 -6.27
N GLU A 44 7.07 15.80 -5.02
CA GLU A 44 7.41 16.89 -4.09
C GLU A 44 8.88 16.82 -3.71
N HIS A 45 9.35 15.62 -3.39
CA HIS A 45 10.74 15.37 -3.04
C HIS A 45 11.38 14.49 -4.11
N SER A 46 12.41 14.99 -4.78
CA SER A 46 13.13 14.25 -5.83
C SER A 46 13.69 12.89 -5.35
N ALA A 47 14.07 12.80 -4.07
CA ALA A 47 14.49 11.55 -3.43
C ALA A 47 13.42 10.44 -3.49
N ASN A 48 12.13 10.79 -3.59
CA ASN A 48 11.06 9.80 -3.74
C ASN A 48 11.03 9.12 -5.11
N SER A 49 11.81 9.59 -6.09
CA SER A 49 11.97 8.90 -7.37
C SER A 49 12.57 7.51 -7.21
N GLU A 50 13.55 7.35 -6.32
CA GLU A 50 14.15 6.05 -6.02
C GLU A 50 13.16 5.15 -5.28
N ASN A 51 12.46 5.70 -4.28
CA ASN A 51 11.40 5.01 -3.55
C ASN A 51 10.29 4.50 -4.49
N GLY A 52 9.83 5.34 -5.43
CA GLY A 52 8.85 4.97 -6.43
C GLY A 52 9.36 3.86 -7.36
N SER A 53 10.61 3.96 -7.80
CA SER A 53 11.25 2.94 -8.65
C SER A 53 11.37 1.59 -7.93
N TYR A 54 11.66 1.60 -6.63
CA TYR A 54 11.69 0.40 -5.79
C TYR A 54 10.31 -0.25 -5.70
N ILE A 55 9.24 0.53 -5.44
CA ILE A 55 7.87 0.00 -5.39
C ILE A 55 7.40 -0.54 -6.75
N LEU A 56 7.75 0.12 -7.86
CA LEU A 56 7.38 -0.36 -9.20
C LEU A 56 7.96 -1.74 -9.52
N LYS A 57 9.13 -2.09 -8.97
CA LYS A 57 9.79 -3.39 -9.13
C LYS A 57 9.14 -4.51 -8.32
N TYR A 58 8.24 -4.21 -7.38
CA TYR A 58 7.54 -5.25 -6.61
C TYR A 58 6.80 -6.22 -7.53
N ASP A 59 7.03 -7.52 -7.34
CA ASP A 59 6.34 -8.59 -8.05
C ASP A 59 4.99 -8.90 -7.37
N ASN A 60 3.92 -8.87 -8.15
CA ASN A 60 2.57 -9.14 -7.66
C ASN A 60 2.35 -10.59 -7.21
N SER A 61 3.22 -11.52 -7.61
CA SER A 61 3.21 -12.92 -7.18
C SER A 61 3.85 -13.13 -5.80
N MET A 62 4.61 -12.13 -5.31
CA MET A 62 5.34 -12.21 -4.04
C MET A 62 4.39 -12.08 -2.85
N THR A 63 4.30 -13.14 -2.04
CA THR A 63 3.68 -13.09 -0.72
C THR A 63 4.55 -12.29 0.26
N LEU A 64 3.93 -11.35 0.97
CA LEU A 64 4.59 -10.54 1.98
C LEU A 64 4.25 -11.07 3.37
N ASP A 65 5.26 -11.57 4.08
CA ASP A 65 5.17 -11.76 5.52
C ASP A 65 5.48 -10.46 6.27
N THR A 66 5.35 -10.48 7.60
CA THR A 66 5.60 -9.32 8.45
C THR A 66 7.02 -8.78 8.31
N ARG A 67 8.02 -9.66 8.19
CA ARG A 67 9.43 -9.27 8.10
C ARG A 67 9.68 -8.51 6.79
N LEU A 68 9.23 -9.05 5.67
CA LEU A 68 9.35 -8.43 4.36
C LEU A 68 8.58 -7.13 4.30
N PHE A 69 7.33 -7.09 4.79
CA PHE A 69 6.53 -5.87 4.80
C PHE A 69 7.17 -4.74 5.60
N THR A 70 7.83 -5.05 6.72
CA THR A 70 8.55 -4.06 7.54
C THR A 70 9.67 -3.37 6.74
N HIS A 71 10.29 -4.04 5.77
CA HIS A 71 11.26 -3.40 4.87
C HIS A 71 10.63 -2.43 3.86
N TYR A 72 9.37 -2.66 3.47
CA TYR A 72 8.63 -1.73 2.59
C TYR A 72 8.04 -0.55 3.35
N ALA A 73 7.72 -0.71 4.63
CA ALA A 73 6.98 0.29 5.41
C ALA A 73 7.60 1.71 5.39
N PRO A 74 8.92 1.92 5.55
CA PRO A 74 9.52 3.26 5.47
C PRO A 74 9.33 3.91 4.09
N THR A 75 9.51 3.14 3.02
CA THR A 75 9.33 3.61 1.64
C THR A 75 7.87 3.99 1.40
N LEU A 76 6.94 3.13 1.78
CA LEU A 76 5.50 3.37 1.67
C LEU A 76 5.07 4.63 2.42
N TYR A 77 5.62 4.84 3.62
CA TYR A 77 5.36 6.01 4.45
C TYR A 77 5.84 7.30 3.78
N ASN A 78 7.08 7.31 3.27
CA ASN A 78 7.65 8.48 2.57
C ASN A 78 6.87 8.82 1.30
N LEU A 79 6.50 7.80 0.52
CA LEU A 79 5.68 8.00 -0.67
C LEU A 79 4.28 8.52 -0.33
N TRP A 80 3.65 8.00 0.72
CA TRP A 80 2.32 8.46 1.12
C TRP A 80 2.31 9.89 1.65
N LYS A 81 3.44 10.40 2.14
CA LYS A 81 3.58 11.81 2.53
C LYS A 81 3.83 12.76 1.36
N ASP A 82 4.27 12.26 0.21
CA ASP A 82 4.55 13.07 -0.96
C ASP A 82 3.27 13.66 -1.57
N SER A 83 3.21 14.97 -1.74
CA SER A 83 2.04 15.62 -2.34
C SER A 83 1.80 15.20 -3.79
N GLY A 84 2.82 14.75 -4.53
CA GLY A 84 2.65 14.18 -5.87
C GLY A 84 1.82 12.89 -5.85
N ILE A 85 2.05 12.03 -4.86
CA ILE A 85 1.24 10.81 -4.65
C ILE A 85 -0.16 11.16 -4.15
N ARG A 86 -0.28 12.14 -3.23
CA ARG A 86 -1.60 12.60 -2.76
C ARG A 86 -2.45 13.17 -3.90
N ARG A 87 -1.87 13.97 -4.78
CA ARG A 87 -2.55 14.49 -5.99
C ARG A 87 -2.98 13.36 -6.94
N ALA A 88 -2.15 12.34 -7.12
CA ALA A 88 -2.55 11.17 -7.90
C ALA A 88 -3.74 10.45 -7.25
N PHE A 89 -3.75 10.32 -5.92
CA PHE A 89 -4.86 9.73 -5.17
C PHE A 89 -6.16 10.57 -5.23
N GLU A 90 -6.08 11.89 -5.23
CA GLU A 90 -7.25 12.76 -5.42
C GLU A 90 -7.91 12.50 -6.78
N ARG A 91 -7.11 12.18 -7.79
CA ARG A 91 -7.52 11.81 -9.15
C ARG A 91 -7.77 10.31 -9.33
N ARG A 92 -7.93 9.55 -8.25
CA ARG A 92 -8.17 8.08 -8.27
C ARG A 92 -9.38 7.63 -9.10
N ARG A 93 -10.28 8.52 -9.50
CA ARG A 93 -11.39 8.19 -10.41
C ARG A 93 -10.94 7.96 -11.86
N GLU A 94 -9.72 8.35 -12.21
CA GLU A 94 -9.16 8.21 -13.56
C GLU A 94 -8.46 6.87 -13.79
N PHE A 95 -8.31 6.04 -12.75
CA PHE A 95 -7.65 4.74 -12.82
C PHE A 95 -8.23 3.77 -11.78
N GLN A 96 -7.87 2.48 -11.88
CA GLN A 96 -8.38 1.47 -10.96
C GLN A 96 -7.54 1.42 -9.68
N LEU A 97 -8.11 1.88 -8.57
CA LEU A 97 -7.50 1.81 -7.24
C LEU A 97 -8.53 1.26 -6.25
N SER A 98 -8.12 0.32 -5.39
CA SER A 98 -9.02 -0.23 -4.36
C SER A 98 -9.39 0.85 -3.33
N ASP A 99 -10.67 0.93 -2.98
CA ASP A 99 -11.19 1.88 -1.99
C ASP A 99 -10.51 1.77 -0.61
N SER A 100 -10.04 0.56 -0.28
CA SER A 100 -9.37 0.27 0.99
C SER A 100 -7.96 0.86 1.11
N VAL A 101 -7.34 1.29 0.00
CA VAL A 101 -5.94 1.73 -0.03
C VAL A 101 -5.69 2.92 0.90
N GLN A 102 -6.61 3.89 0.91
CA GLN A 102 -6.49 5.06 1.78
C GLN A 102 -6.45 4.64 3.25
N TYR A 103 -7.41 3.82 3.67
CA TYR A 103 -7.51 3.37 5.05
C TYR A 103 -6.21 2.72 5.52
N PHE A 104 -5.64 1.83 4.70
CA PHE A 104 -4.41 1.15 5.07
C PHE A 104 -3.19 2.06 5.09
N LEU A 105 -3.04 2.96 4.11
CA LEU A 105 -1.90 3.88 4.07
C LEU A 105 -1.96 4.93 5.19
N ASP A 106 -3.15 5.41 5.54
CA ASP A 106 -3.33 6.32 6.68
C ASP A 106 -3.05 5.63 8.03
N ASN A 107 -3.21 4.31 8.10
CA ASN A 107 -2.94 3.49 9.29
C ASN A 107 -1.63 2.69 9.21
N LEU A 108 -0.73 3.05 8.29
CA LEU A 108 0.45 2.25 7.97
C LEU A 108 1.33 2.00 9.20
N GLU A 109 1.52 3.01 10.05
CA GLU A 109 2.34 2.89 11.26
C GLU A 109 1.80 1.83 12.22
N ARG A 110 0.47 1.74 12.40
CA ARG A 110 -0.15 0.71 13.23
C ARG A 110 0.00 -0.67 12.60
N ILE A 111 -0.13 -0.75 11.27
CA ILE A 111 -0.11 -2.00 10.51
C ILE A 111 1.31 -2.58 10.43
N SER A 112 2.34 -1.73 10.40
CA SER A 112 3.74 -2.16 10.32
C SER A 112 4.39 -2.46 11.68
N ARG A 113 3.66 -2.32 12.79
CA ARG A 113 4.17 -2.71 14.12
C ARG A 113 4.22 -4.23 14.22
N VAL A 114 5.38 -4.74 14.65
CA VAL A 114 5.63 -6.15 14.93
C VAL A 114 5.32 -6.45 16.38
#